data_AF-E1KTD7-F1
#
_entry.id   AF-E1KTD7-F1
#
_cell.length_a   1.000
_cell.length_b   1.000
_cell.length_c   1.000
_cell.angle_alpha   90.00
_cell.angle_beta   90.00
_cell.angle_gamma   90.00
#
_symmetry.space_group_name_H-M   'P 1'
#
loop_
_entity.id
_entity.type
_entity.pdbx_description
1 polymer ?
#
loop_
_entity_poly.entity_id
_entity_poly.type
_entity_poly.pdbx_seq_one_letter_code
_entity_poly.pdbx_strand_id
1 'polypeptide(L)'
;MNYTPEDYALIEGFIGIESTPHGISDDTFLVFRTLLDNKGDFYKSLIEQWITAFEKDLESHPEWHWNDFAILKEQYHKLSPKDEHNLLSFYSQLLHSFKRFEGVTGDLLVLVLLIERVESFDVLHEVLKEFLDATDDYIGLFFMEVKGEEIFSPIIKKMEDKGCVVELPNQNMGAAYKEIITQGDPNDPQVQYRKLLLEMGEETAKSNRKRLYKIATEEFFPLCKKIGDTNLWISGYLAVSGFLMHFIKEEGGHLQQMLDKALAVIQEATPADEPLMYADLMIHCYLYKGAAYAMAKDLEKASSHFMNAIRISKQTENHAQTINCYNSILLVLLKKERTDYTPILKEAFEYGYSLTDEELKLINISFIAQAFISKGENVSRKLEQEIDDRMLTLYGEHWQESPKDAIRRIEKENKVPQ
;
A
#
# COMPACT_ATOMS: atom_id res chain seq x y z
N MET A 1 5.97 17.69 11.86
CA MET A 1 5.40 16.87 12.95
C MET A 1 6.05 15.51 12.90
N ASN A 2 6.62 15.06 14.01
CA ASN A 2 7.32 13.78 14.11
C ASN A 2 6.42 12.79 14.84
N TYR A 3 6.21 11.62 14.26
CA TYR A 3 5.27 10.62 14.79
C TYR A 3 5.86 9.21 14.76
N THR A 4 5.30 8.29 15.56
CA THR A 4 5.65 6.86 15.43
C THR A 4 4.75 6.20 14.39
N PRO A 5 5.22 5.18 13.66
CA PRO A 5 4.44 4.56 12.58
C PRO A 5 3.03 4.12 12.99
N GLU A 6 2.82 3.73 14.25
CA GLU A 6 1.53 3.32 14.80
C GLU A 6 0.48 4.45 14.80
N ASP A 7 0.92 5.71 14.84
CA ASP A 7 0.07 6.90 14.91
C ASP A 7 -0.22 7.50 13.51
N TYR A 8 0.32 6.94 12.42
CA TYR A 8 0.14 7.46 11.05
C TYR A 8 -1.35 7.66 10.69
N ALA A 9 -2.17 6.64 10.93
CA ALA A 9 -3.59 6.66 10.58
C ALA A 9 -4.37 7.77 11.33
N LEU A 10 -3.94 8.12 12.55
CA LEU A 10 -4.53 9.23 13.29
C LEU A 10 -4.20 10.57 12.61
N ILE A 11 -2.96 10.75 12.19
CA ILE A 11 -2.50 12.01 11.60
C ILE A 11 -3.07 12.19 10.19
N GLU A 12 -3.13 11.11 9.42
CA GLU A 12 -3.82 11.09 8.12
C GLU A 12 -5.30 11.47 8.29
N GLY A 13 -5.96 10.92 9.30
CA GLY A 13 -7.33 11.29 9.66
C GLY A 13 -7.47 12.74 10.09
N PHE A 14 -6.53 13.27 10.89
CA PHE A 14 -6.49 14.68 11.29
C PHE A 14 -6.41 15.60 10.06
N ILE A 15 -5.43 15.39 9.18
CA ILE A 15 -5.29 16.20 7.95
C ILE A 15 -6.54 16.11 7.09
N GLY A 16 -7.09 14.90 6.94
CA GLY A 16 -8.28 14.69 6.13
C GLY A 16 -9.54 15.37 6.69
N ILE A 17 -9.61 15.62 8.00
CA ILE A 17 -10.70 16.38 8.62
C ILE A 17 -10.44 17.88 8.52
N GLU A 18 -9.23 18.34 8.84
CA GLU A 18 -8.86 19.76 8.79
C GLU A 18 -8.93 20.34 7.37
N SER A 19 -8.76 19.52 6.33
CA SER A 19 -8.96 19.92 4.93
C SER A 19 -10.44 19.96 4.50
N THR A 20 -11.41 20.00 5.43
CA THR A 20 -12.85 19.98 5.15
C THR A 20 -13.58 21.03 5.98
N PRO A 21 -14.87 21.33 5.68
CA PRO A 21 -15.68 22.20 6.53
C PRO A 21 -15.92 21.68 7.96
N HIS A 22 -15.47 20.46 8.28
CA HIS A 22 -15.54 19.87 9.61
C HIS A 22 -14.24 20.02 10.42
N GLY A 23 -13.22 20.66 9.84
CA GLY A 23 -12.01 21.07 10.55
C GLY A 23 -12.33 21.92 11.77
N ILE A 24 -11.51 21.81 12.80
CA ILE A 24 -11.67 22.57 14.04
C ILE A 24 -10.64 23.70 14.15
N SER A 25 -9.58 23.67 13.35
CA SER A 25 -8.64 24.78 13.26
C SER A 25 -9.31 26.00 12.64
N ASP A 26 -8.86 27.19 13.04
CA ASP A 26 -9.20 28.43 12.37
C ASP A 26 -8.41 28.59 11.04
N ASP A 27 -7.39 27.76 10.82
CA ASP A 27 -6.53 27.73 9.62
C ASP A 27 -7.11 26.87 8.48
N THR A 28 -6.77 27.24 7.24
CA THR A 28 -7.19 26.49 6.05
C THR A 28 -6.10 25.53 5.58
N PHE A 29 -6.45 24.25 5.44
CA PHE A 29 -5.50 23.19 5.08
C PHE A 29 -5.66 22.72 3.64
N LEU A 30 -4.55 22.74 2.91
CA LEU A 30 -4.46 22.33 1.51
C LEU A 30 -3.46 21.18 1.38
N VAL A 31 -3.90 20.03 0.87
CA VAL A 31 -3.08 18.82 0.84
C VAL A 31 -2.57 18.53 -0.56
N PHE A 32 -1.25 18.38 -0.70
CA PHE A 32 -0.58 18.09 -1.97
C PHE A 32 0.24 16.82 -1.87
N ARG A 33 0.21 16.00 -2.92
CA ARG A 33 1.07 14.82 -3.08
C ARG A 33 2.02 15.04 -4.24
N THR A 34 3.32 14.99 -4.01
CA THR A 34 4.28 15.38 -5.05
C THR A 34 5.60 14.63 -4.96
N LEU A 35 6.41 14.77 -6.01
CA LEU A 35 7.76 14.28 -6.11
C LEU A 35 8.69 15.48 -6.24
N LEU A 36 9.85 15.43 -5.57
CA LEU A 36 10.89 16.43 -5.72
C LEU A 36 12.09 15.83 -6.44
N ASP A 37 11.97 15.75 -7.76
CA ASP A 37 13.09 15.40 -8.65
C ASP A 37 13.87 16.69 -9.01
N ASN A 38 13.17 17.67 -9.58
CA ASN A 38 13.69 19.02 -9.81
C ASN A 38 12.67 20.09 -9.41
N LYS A 39 13.14 21.32 -9.20
CA LYS A 39 12.29 22.42 -8.72
C LYS A 39 11.16 22.77 -9.69
N GLY A 40 11.45 22.75 -10.98
CA GLY A 40 10.49 23.08 -12.02
C GLY A 40 9.27 22.15 -12.03
N ASP A 41 9.52 20.85 -12.05
CA ASP A 41 8.46 19.83 -12.00
C ASP A 41 7.72 19.84 -10.65
N PHE A 42 8.44 20.11 -9.55
CA PHE A 42 7.83 20.27 -8.22
C PHE A 42 6.80 21.41 -8.18
N TYR A 43 7.18 22.64 -8.55
CA TYR A 43 6.24 23.77 -8.55
C TYR A 43 5.10 23.55 -9.53
N LYS A 44 5.39 23.01 -10.72
CA LYS A 44 4.36 22.68 -11.71
C LYS A 44 3.34 21.70 -11.17
N SER A 45 3.79 20.64 -10.48
CA SER A 45 2.93 19.64 -9.84
C SER A 45 2.01 20.27 -8.79
N LEU A 46 2.52 21.16 -7.94
CA LEU A 46 1.71 21.85 -6.93
C LEU A 46 0.65 22.76 -7.56
N ILE A 47 1.04 23.56 -8.56
CA ILE A 47 0.12 24.45 -9.29
C ILE A 47 -0.99 23.64 -9.97
N GLU A 48 -0.63 22.55 -10.65
CA GLU A 48 -1.59 21.71 -11.37
C GLU A 48 -2.59 21.07 -10.43
N GLN A 49 -2.12 20.47 -9.33
CA GLN A 49 -2.98 19.89 -8.29
C GLN A 49 -3.97 20.92 -7.75
N TRP A 50 -3.50 22.14 -7.47
CA TRP A 50 -4.35 23.22 -6.98
C TRP A 50 -5.45 23.59 -7.98
N ILE A 51 -5.08 23.85 -9.23
CA ILE A 51 -6.02 24.26 -10.28
C ILE A 51 -7.04 23.15 -10.54
N THR A 52 -6.60 21.90 -10.63
CA THR A 52 -7.49 20.75 -10.87
C THR A 52 -8.44 20.51 -9.69
N ALA A 53 -7.95 20.64 -8.44
CA ALA A 53 -8.79 20.48 -7.26
C ALA A 53 -9.89 21.54 -7.22
N PHE A 54 -9.53 22.82 -7.37
CA PHE A 54 -10.52 23.90 -7.35
C PHE A 54 -11.51 23.82 -8.52
N GLU A 55 -11.05 23.44 -9.72
CA GLU A 55 -11.94 23.23 -10.87
C GLU A 55 -12.99 22.15 -10.60
N LYS A 56 -12.60 21.06 -9.94
CA LYS A 56 -13.53 20.01 -9.52
C LYS A 56 -14.51 20.51 -8.47
N ASP A 57 -14.05 21.30 -7.51
CA ASP A 57 -14.93 21.85 -6.46
C ASP A 57 -15.96 22.82 -7.04
N LEU A 58 -15.61 23.61 -8.06
CA LEU A 58 -16.55 24.48 -8.78
C LEU A 58 -17.71 23.71 -9.43
N GLU A 59 -17.55 22.43 -9.78
CA GLU A 59 -18.66 21.60 -10.28
C GLU A 59 -19.74 21.39 -9.21
N SER A 60 -19.33 21.29 -7.94
CA SER A 60 -20.21 21.11 -6.79
C SER A 60 -20.63 22.43 -6.14
N HIS A 61 -19.82 23.48 -6.32
CA HIS A 61 -19.99 24.81 -5.73
C HIS A 61 -19.91 25.92 -6.80
N PRO A 62 -20.87 25.98 -7.75
CA PRO A 62 -20.84 26.97 -8.84
C PRO A 62 -21.01 28.42 -8.37
N GLU A 63 -21.44 28.63 -7.12
CA GLU A 63 -21.54 29.93 -6.46
C GLU A 63 -20.18 30.52 -6.05
N TRP A 64 -19.10 29.74 -6.06
CA TRP A 64 -17.76 30.22 -5.72
C TRP A 64 -17.20 31.10 -6.83
N HIS A 65 -17.08 32.39 -6.55
CA HIS A 65 -16.66 33.41 -7.52
C HIS A 65 -15.22 33.88 -7.29
N TRP A 66 -14.26 33.00 -7.57
CA TRP A 66 -12.84 33.39 -7.61
C TRP A 66 -12.51 34.08 -8.95
N ASN A 67 -12.67 35.41 -8.99
CA ASN A 67 -12.57 36.20 -10.22
C ASN A 67 -11.27 36.02 -11.02
N ASP A 68 -10.15 35.76 -10.33
CA ASP A 68 -8.84 35.61 -10.98
C ASP A 68 -8.61 34.19 -11.54
N PHE A 69 -9.41 33.19 -11.14
CA PHE A 69 -9.15 31.78 -11.43
C PHE A 69 -9.04 31.47 -12.92
N ALA A 70 -9.97 31.98 -13.75
CA ALA A 70 -9.94 31.75 -15.19
C ALA A 70 -8.66 32.30 -15.85
N ILE A 71 -8.22 33.48 -15.40
CA ILE A 71 -7.00 34.12 -15.91
C ILE A 71 -5.76 33.33 -15.48
N LEU A 72 -5.70 32.92 -14.22
CA LEU A 72 -4.59 32.12 -13.67
C LEU A 72 -4.49 30.77 -14.38
N LYS A 73 -5.63 30.11 -14.67
CA LYS A 73 -5.66 28.86 -15.43
C LYS A 73 -5.10 29.02 -16.85
N GLU A 74 -5.47 30.08 -17.56
CA GLU A 74 -4.92 30.36 -18.89
C GLU A 74 -3.42 30.69 -18.86
N GLN A 75 -2.95 31.35 -17.80
CA GLN A 75 -1.53 31.65 -17.60
C GLN A 75 -0.72 30.38 -17.31
N TYR A 76 -1.24 29.46 -16.49
CA TYR A 76 -0.60 28.18 -16.19
C TYR A 76 -0.23 27.41 -17.46
N HIS A 77 -1.14 27.33 -18.44
CA HIS A 77 -0.89 26.62 -19.70
C HIS A 77 0.26 27.19 -20.56
N LYS A 78 0.75 28.39 -20.24
CA LYS A 78 1.86 29.05 -20.93
C LYS A 78 3.19 28.91 -20.18
N LEU A 79 3.18 28.37 -18.96
CA LEU A 79 4.37 28.21 -18.14
C LEU A 79 5.23 27.04 -18.63
N SER A 80 6.54 27.27 -18.64
CA SER A 80 7.53 26.25 -18.97
C SER A 80 8.05 25.61 -17.68
N PRO A 81 8.13 24.27 -17.59
CA PRO A 81 8.78 23.59 -16.47
C PRO A 81 10.26 23.97 -16.30
N LYS A 82 10.89 24.55 -17.33
CA LYS A 82 12.30 24.98 -17.29
C LYS A 82 12.51 26.37 -16.67
N ASP A 83 11.44 27.09 -16.35
CA ASP A 83 11.50 28.45 -15.81
C ASP A 83 11.05 28.47 -14.34
N GLU A 84 11.93 27.97 -13.47
CA GLU A 84 11.67 27.75 -12.04
C GLU A 84 11.27 29.03 -11.31
N HIS A 85 11.93 30.15 -11.63
CA HIS A 85 11.64 31.44 -11.01
C HIS A 85 10.23 31.93 -11.33
N ASN A 86 9.82 31.82 -12.60
CA ASN A 86 8.48 32.21 -13.02
C ASN A 86 7.41 31.27 -12.45
N LEU A 87 7.71 29.97 -12.32
CA LEU A 87 6.82 29.01 -11.67
C LEU A 87 6.61 29.34 -10.19
N LEU A 88 7.67 29.62 -9.44
CA LEU A 88 7.58 30.02 -8.05
C LEU A 88 6.80 31.33 -7.89
N SER A 89 7.11 32.34 -8.71
CA SER A 89 6.39 33.62 -8.71
C SER A 89 4.91 33.44 -9.01
N PHE A 90 4.57 32.58 -9.99
CA PHE A 90 3.19 32.26 -10.32
C PHE A 90 2.49 31.52 -9.18
N TYR A 91 3.15 30.56 -8.55
CA TYR A 91 2.58 29.81 -7.44
C TYR A 91 2.29 30.73 -6.25
N SER A 92 3.20 31.64 -5.90
CA SER A 92 2.96 32.67 -4.89
C SER A 92 1.76 33.56 -5.24
N GLN A 93 1.65 34.01 -6.50
CA GLN A 93 0.49 34.77 -6.99
C GLN A 93 -0.82 33.99 -6.88
N LEU A 94 -0.81 32.69 -7.20
CA LEU A 94 -1.96 31.80 -7.10
C LEU A 94 -2.46 31.69 -5.65
N LEU A 95 -1.55 31.44 -4.71
CA LEU A 95 -1.85 31.34 -3.28
C LEU A 95 -2.37 32.67 -2.72
N HIS A 96 -1.74 33.80 -3.07
CA HIS A 96 -2.20 35.12 -2.66
C HIS A 96 -3.58 35.45 -3.20
N SER A 97 -3.82 35.17 -4.48
CA SER A 97 -5.14 35.38 -5.10
C SER A 97 -6.22 34.51 -4.45
N PHE A 98 -5.90 33.26 -4.14
CA PHE A 98 -6.80 32.37 -3.42
C PHE A 98 -7.12 32.87 -2.02
N LYS A 99 -6.11 33.30 -1.25
CA LYS A 99 -6.32 33.82 0.12
C LYS A 99 -7.30 34.99 0.14
N ARG A 100 -7.21 35.89 -0.84
CA ARG A 100 -8.18 36.98 -0.99
C ARG A 100 -9.59 36.50 -1.33
N PHE A 101 -9.70 35.43 -2.12
CA PHE A 101 -10.99 34.84 -2.48
C PHE A 101 -11.64 34.15 -1.28
N GLU A 102 -10.88 33.38 -0.51
CA GLU A 102 -11.31 32.77 0.74
C GLU A 102 -11.86 33.82 1.73
N GLY A 103 -11.20 34.98 1.82
CA GLY A 103 -11.70 36.13 2.57
C GLY A 103 -11.67 35.96 4.10
N VAL A 104 -11.03 34.90 4.60
CA VAL A 104 -10.74 34.70 6.02
C VAL A 104 -9.47 35.48 6.37
N THR A 105 -9.49 36.14 7.53
CA THR A 105 -8.40 37.01 7.99
C THR A 105 -7.86 36.55 9.33
N GLY A 106 -6.53 36.53 9.46
CA GLY A 106 -5.84 36.19 10.71
C GLY A 106 -5.50 34.70 10.84
N ASP A 107 -5.92 33.89 9.87
CA ASP A 107 -5.64 32.47 9.74
C ASP A 107 -4.52 32.19 8.73
N LEU A 108 -3.85 31.06 8.90
CA LEU A 108 -2.86 30.55 7.96
C LEU A 108 -3.52 29.77 6.84
N LEU A 109 -2.99 29.93 5.63
CA LEU A 109 -3.17 28.97 4.55
C LEU A 109 -2.05 27.92 4.66
N VAL A 110 -2.37 26.78 5.26
CA VAL A 110 -1.42 25.71 5.58
C VAL A 110 -1.35 24.72 4.42
N LEU A 111 -0.19 24.64 3.78
CA LEU A 111 0.12 23.69 2.72
C LEU A 111 0.73 22.42 3.33
N VAL A 112 -0.04 21.35 3.35
CA VAL A 112 0.42 20.02 3.75
C VAL A 112 1.09 19.36 2.55
N LEU A 113 2.40 19.17 2.62
CA LEU A 113 3.18 18.62 1.53
C LEU A 113 3.57 17.17 1.82
N LEU A 114 2.95 16.24 1.09
CA LEU A 114 3.27 14.81 1.08
C LEU A 114 4.28 14.55 -0.04
N ILE A 115 5.57 14.66 0.27
CA ILE A 115 6.65 14.45 -0.72
C ILE A 115 7.03 12.97 -0.70
N GLU A 116 6.65 12.23 -1.74
CA GLU A 116 6.82 10.77 -1.80
C GLU A 116 8.26 10.37 -2.19
N ARG A 117 8.99 11.27 -2.85
CA ARG A 117 10.40 11.10 -3.22
C ARG A 117 11.14 12.42 -3.20
N VAL A 118 12.37 12.42 -2.70
CA VAL A 118 13.29 13.56 -2.70
C VAL A 118 14.58 13.12 -3.38
N GLU A 119 14.95 13.75 -4.50
CA GLU A 119 16.20 13.45 -5.21
C GLU A 119 17.43 13.94 -4.43
N SER A 120 17.32 15.11 -3.79
CA SER A 120 18.42 15.71 -3.01
C SER A 120 17.91 16.57 -1.86
N PHE A 121 18.52 16.41 -0.68
CA PHE A 121 18.23 17.24 0.51
C PHE A 121 18.63 18.70 0.32
N ASP A 122 19.69 18.97 -0.46
CA ASP A 122 20.09 20.34 -0.79
C ASP A 122 19.03 21.03 -1.64
N VAL A 123 18.48 20.32 -2.64
CA VAL A 123 17.39 20.83 -3.48
C VAL A 123 16.14 21.08 -2.65
N LEU A 124 15.79 20.17 -1.73
CA LEU A 124 14.67 20.36 -0.81
C LEU A 124 14.88 21.60 0.07
N HIS A 125 16.04 21.75 0.69
CA HIS A 125 16.35 22.91 1.52
C HIS A 125 16.27 24.21 0.73
N GLU A 126 16.80 24.23 -0.50
CA GLU A 126 16.75 25.39 -1.38
C GLU A 126 15.32 25.76 -1.78
N VAL A 127 14.52 24.79 -2.23
CA VAL A 127 13.11 24.98 -2.59
C VAL A 127 12.29 25.54 -1.43
N LEU A 128 12.46 24.99 -0.23
CA LEU A 128 11.72 25.45 0.96
C LEU A 128 12.12 26.88 1.35
N LYS A 129 13.42 27.20 1.25
CA LYS A 129 13.91 28.54 1.53
C LYS A 129 13.40 29.56 0.50
N GLU A 130 13.56 29.26 -0.79
CA GLU A 130 13.09 30.13 -1.88
C GLU A 130 11.58 30.33 -1.81
N PHE A 131 10.83 29.28 -1.49
CA PHE A 131 9.39 29.36 -1.31
C PHE A 131 9.02 30.32 -0.18
N LEU A 132 9.56 30.11 1.02
CA LEU A 132 9.28 30.97 2.18
C LEU A 132 9.72 32.42 1.99
N ASP A 133 10.78 32.67 1.20
CA ASP A 133 11.22 34.03 0.86
C ASP A 133 10.31 34.69 -0.21
N ALA A 134 9.57 33.89 -1.00
CA ALA A 134 8.69 34.36 -2.07
C ALA A 134 7.21 34.44 -1.69
N THR A 135 6.81 33.91 -0.53
CA THR A 135 5.42 33.91 -0.05
C THR A 135 5.21 34.83 1.16
N ASP A 136 3.96 35.25 1.35
CA ASP A 136 3.56 36.07 2.50
C ASP A 136 3.50 35.25 3.81
N ASP A 137 3.57 35.93 4.97
CA ASP A 137 3.63 35.31 6.32
C ASP A 137 2.37 34.51 6.70
N TYR A 138 1.26 34.67 5.97
CA TYR A 138 0.05 33.88 6.18
C TYR A 138 0.09 32.53 5.46
N ILE A 139 1.15 32.20 4.72
CA ILE A 139 1.35 30.89 4.10
C ILE A 139 2.19 30.01 5.03
N GLY A 140 1.61 28.90 5.49
CA GLY A 140 2.29 27.91 6.32
C GLY A 140 2.67 26.66 5.53
N LEU A 141 3.79 26.03 5.86
CA LEU A 141 4.14 24.70 5.37
C LEU A 141 4.04 23.66 6.50
N PHE A 142 3.35 22.55 6.22
CA PHE A 142 3.21 21.45 7.18
C PHE A 142 3.77 20.16 6.60
N PHE A 143 4.75 19.60 7.32
CA PHE A 143 5.42 18.34 6.98
C PHE A 143 5.18 17.31 8.08
N MET A 144 5.09 16.05 7.68
CA MET A 144 5.03 14.91 8.57
C MET A 144 6.21 13.98 8.30
N GLU A 145 6.81 13.43 9.35
CA GLU A 145 7.86 12.43 9.22
C GLU A 145 7.86 11.41 10.35
N VAL A 146 8.32 10.22 10.02
CA VAL A 146 8.44 9.10 10.97
C VAL A 146 9.65 9.34 11.87
N LYS A 147 9.46 9.16 13.17
CA LYS A 147 10.50 9.27 14.18
C LYS A 147 11.60 8.23 13.92
N GLY A 148 12.85 8.68 13.83
CA GLY A 148 14.02 7.90 13.44
C GLY A 148 14.32 7.90 11.94
N GLU A 149 13.44 8.47 11.11
CA GLU A 149 13.60 8.63 9.66
C GLU A 149 13.42 10.11 9.26
N GLU A 150 13.92 11.03 10.10
CA GLU A 150 13.66 12.46 9.91
C GLU A 150 14.42 13.06 8.71
N ILE A 151 13.68 13.72 7.81
CA ILE A 151 14.15 14.42 6.62
C ILE A 151 13.94 15.94 6.77
N PHE A 152 12.77 16.35 7.26
CA PHE A 152 12.35 17.74 7.37
C PHE A 152 12.82 18.38 8.67
N SER A 153 12.82 17.66 9.81
CA SER A 153 13.26 18.22 11.09
C SER A 153 14.63 18.91 11.04
N PRO A 154 15.69 18.32 10.44
CA PRO A 154 16.99 18.99 10.35
C PRO A 154 16.95 20.28 9.53
N ILE A 155 16.12 20.34 8.49
CA ILE A 155 15.95 21.52 7.63
C ILE A 155 15.17 22.61 8.38
N ILE A 156 14.03 22.27 8.97
CA ILE A 156 13.17 23.20 9.72
C ILE A 156 13.94 23.81 10.91
N LYS A 157 14.76 23.02 11.61
CA LYS A 157 15.59 23.53 12.72
C LYS A 157 16.64 24.57 12.27
N LYS A 158 17.08 24.54 11.01
CA LYS A 158 17.98 25.57 10.44
C LYS A 158 17.26 26.87 10.09
N MET A 159 15.92 26.86 10.05
CA MET A 159 15.09 28.02 9.73
C MET A 159 14.77 28.89 10.96
N GLU A 160 15.39 28.60 12.11
CA GLU A 160 15.33 29.37 13.35
C GLU A 160 13.90 29.75 13.78
N ASP A 161 13.53 31.02 13.72
CA ASP A 161 12.24 31.56 14.16
C ASP A 161 11.09 31.32 13.18
N LYS A 162 11.39 30.92 11.94
CA LYS A 162 10.39 30.61 10.91
C LYS A 162 9.89 29.16 10.93
N GLY A 163 10.44 28.31 11.79
CA GLY A 163 10.17 26.87 11.78
C GLY A 163 10.01 26.28 13.17
N CYS A 164 9.10 25.30 13.30
CA CYS A 164 8.98 24.52 14.53
C CYS A 164 8.84 23.03 14.24
N VAL A 165 9.43 22.22 15.12
CA VAL A 165 9.29 20.76 15.09
C VAL A 165 8.48 20.34 16.31
N VAL A 166 7.34 19.71 16.05
CA VAL A 166 6.45 19.17 17.08
C VAL A 166 6.59 17.64 17.10
N GLU A 167 6.92 17.09 18.27
CA GLU A 167 6.88 15.64 18.51
C GLU A 167 5.48 15.24 18.99
N LEU A 168 4.81 14.36 18.24
CA LEU A 168 3.57 13.75 18.67
C LEU A 168 3.88 12.69 19.72
N PRO A 169 3.37 12.80 20.96
CA PRO A 169 3.51 11.73 21.94
C PRO A 169 2.74 10.50 21.46
N ASN A 170 3.18 9.30 21.84
CA ASN A 170 2.51 8.05 21.49
C ASN A 170 1.03 8.12 21.91
N GLN A 171 0.13 8.02 20.92
CA GLN A 171 -1.31 8.16 21.12
C GLN A 171 -1.99 6.87 21.59
N ASN A 172 -1.20 5.79 21.74
CA ASN A 172 -1.66 4.46 22.13
C ASN A 172 -2.74 3.92 21.17
N MET A 173 -2.56 4.17 19.87
CA MET A 173 -3.53 3.79 18.84
C MET A 173 -3.84 2.29 18.85
N GLY A 174 -2.87 1.43 19.18
CA GLY A 174 -3.11 0.00 19.33
C GLY A 174 -4.18 -0.33 20.38
N ALA A 175 -4.19 0.38 21.53
CA ALA A 175 -5.22 0.20 22.54
C ALA A 175 -6.57 0.79 22.09
N ALA A 176 -6.57 1.95 21.43
CA ALA A 176 -7.77 2.56 20.89
C ALA A 176 -8.44 1.67 19.83
N TYR A 177 -7.67 1.11 18.89
CA TYR A 177 -8.18 0.14 17.91
C TYR A 177 -8.71 -1.12 18.58
N LYS A 178 -8.02 -1.64 19.61
CA LYS A 178 -8.51 -2.77 20.40
C LYS A 178 -9.88 -2.46 21.03
N GLU A 179 -10.05 -1.27 21.61
CA GLU A 179 -11.32 -0.83 22.18
C GLU A 179 -12.42 -0.78 21.12
N ILE A 180 -12.15 -0.13 19.98
CA ILE A 180 -13.10 0.00 18.86
C ILE A 180 -13.50 -1.38 18.30
N ILE A 181 -12.53 -2.25 18.01
CA ILE A 181 -12.77 -3.59 17.46
C ILE A 181 -13.60 -4.45 18.42
N THR A 182 -13.42 -4.26 19.73
CA THR A 182 -14.07 -5.07 20.77
C THR A 182 -15.30 -4.41 21.38
N GLN A 183 -15.71 -3.25 20.85
CA GLN A 183 -16.91 -2.52 21.26
C GLN A 183 -18.18 -3.31 20.89
N GLY A 184 -19.20 -3.18 21.74
CA GLY A 184 -20.50 -3.85 21.59
C GLY A 184 -20.82 -4.76 22.78
N ASP A 185 -21.91 -5.53 22.65
CA ASP A 185 -22.31 -6.50 23.68
C ASP A 185 -21.27 -7.62 23.80
N PRO A 186 -20.64 -7.82 24.98
CA PRO A 186 -19.68 -8.90 25.19
C PRO A 186 -20.26 -10.31 24.98
N ASN A 187 -21.59 -10.46 25.01
CA ASN A 187 -22.27 -11.74 24.78
C ASN A 187 -22.60 -11.98 23.30
N ASP A 188 -22.41 -10.98 22.43
CA ASP A 188 -22.57 -11.13 20.99
C ASP A 188 -21.44 -12.04 20.45
N PRO A 189 -21.77 -13.17 19.79
CA PRO A 189 -20.78 -14.05 19.18
C PRO A 189 -19.80 -13.34 18.22
N GLN A 190 -20.22 -12.31 17.51
CA GLN A 190 -19.36 -11.55 16.60
C GLN A 190 -18.33 -10.69 17.36
N VAL A 191 -18.73 -10.09 18.49
CA VAL A 191 -17.81 -9.37 19.38
C VAL A 191 -16.81 -10.34 20.00
N GLN A 192 -17.27 -11.51 20.44
CA GLN A 192 -16.40 -12.57 20.96
C GLN A 192 -15.40 -13.08 19.91
N TYR A 193 -15.84 -13.22 18.66
CA TYR A 193 -14.99 -13.66 17.56
C TYR A 193 -13.82 -12.70 17.35
N ARG A 194 -14.09 -11.39 17.28
CA ARG A 194 -13.05 -10.35 17.13
C ARG A 194 -12.10 -10.31 18.34
N LYS A 195 -12.62 -10.48 19.56
CA LYS A 195 -11.81 -10.54 20.78
C LYS A 195 -10.82 -11.71 20.75
N LEU A 196 -11.27 -12.90 20.38
CA LEU A 196 -10.43 -14.10 20.32
C LEU A 196 -9.37 -14.01 19.21
N LEU A 197 -9.69 -13.42 18.05
CA LEU A 197 -8.69 -13.15 17.00
C LEU A 197 -7.57 -12.25 17.52
N LEU A 198 -7.92 -11.19 18.25
CA LEU A 198 -6.95 -10.29 18.83
C LEU A 198 -6.09 -10.97 19.90
N GLU A 199 -6.69 -11.76 20.80
CA GLU A 199 -5.96 -12.52 21.81
C GLU A 199 -4.97 -13.50 21.16
N MET A 200 -5.38 -14.21 20.10
CA MET A 200 -4.49 -15.09 19.33
C MET A 200 -3.33 -14.31 18.67
N GLY A 201 -3.60 -13.10 18.15
CA GLY A 201 -2.56 -12.21 17.63
C GLY A 201 -1.55 -11.77 18.71
N GLU A 202 -2.03 -11.38 19.88
CA GLU A 202 -1.19 -11.01 21.04
C GLU A 202 -0.32 -12.18 21.50
N GLU A 203 -0.89 -13.39 21.59
CA GLU A 203 -0.13 -14.58 21.99
C GLU A 203 0.89 -14.98 20.91
N THR A 204 0.60 -14.72 19.64
CA THR A 204 1.57 -14.89 18.54
C THR A 204 2.73 -13.91 18.69
N ALA A 205 2.46 -12.63 18.96
CA ALA A 205 3.50 -11.62 19.19
C ALA A 205 4.38 -11.94 20.42
N LYS A 206 3.79 -12.52 21.48
CA LYS A 206 4.50 -13.01 22.66
C LYS A 206 5.18 -14.37 22.47
N SER A 207 5.12 -14.95 21.28
CA SER A 207 5.63 -16.31 20.98
C SER A 207 5.04 -17.42 21.86
N ASN A 208 3.82 -17.25 22.39
CA ASN A 208 3.14 -18.19 23.28
C ASN A 208 2.25 -19.19 22.53
N ARG A 209 2.90 -20.11 21.82
CA ARG A 209 2.24 -21.12 20.97
C ARG A 209 1.21 -21.97 21.70
N LYS A 210 1.50 -22.37 22.95
CA LYS A 210 0.62 -23.24 23.73
C LYS A 210 -0.71 -22.54 24.03
N ARG A 211 -0.65 -21.26 24.41
CA ARG A 211 -1.86 -20.47 24.68
C ARG A 211 -2.62 -20.18 23.38
N LEU A 212 -1.93 -19.81 22.31
CA LEU A 212 -2.52 -19.65 20.97
C LEU A 212 -3.33 -20.89 20.56
N TYR A 213 -2.71 -22.08 20.62
CA TYR A 213 -3.37 -23.32 20.24
C TYR A 213 -4.57 -23.62 21.15
N LYS A 214 -4.43 -23.40 22.46
CA LYS A 214 -5.52 -23.57 23.42
C LYS A 214 -6.72 -22.67 23.08
N ILE A 215 -6.49 -21.38 22.85
CA ILE A 215 -7.54 -20.42 22.45
C ILE A 215 -8.20 -20.91 21.16
N ALA A 216 -7.41 -21.27 20.14
CA ALA A 216 -7.92 -21.75 18.87
C ALA A 216 -8.87 -22.94 19.04
N THR A 217 -8.45 -23.97 19.78
CA THR A 217 -9.19 -25.24 19.88
C THR A 217 -10.33 -25.23 20.89
N GLU A 218 -10.16 -24.56 22.03
CA GLU A 218 -11.13 -24.61 23.14
C GLU A 218 -12.15 -23.48 23.09
N GLU A 219 -11.82 -22.35 22.45
CA GLU A 219 -12.63 -21.13 22.50
C GLU A 219 -13.07 -20.69 21.09
N PHE A 220 -12.12 -20.52 20.17
CA PHE A 220 -12.36 -19.91 18.86
C PHE A 220 -13.12 -20.80 17.87
N PHE A 221 -12.67 -22.02 17.61
CA PHE A 221 -13.40 -22.91 16.69
C PHE A 221 -14.80 -23.29 17.19
N PRO A 222 -15.03 -23.58 18.50
CA PRO A 222 -16.37 -23.76 19.02
C PRO A 222 -17.27 -22.54 18.79
N LEU A 223 -16.74 -21.33 18.94
CA LEU A 223 -17.48 -20.10 18.66
C LEU A 223 -17.82 -19.95 17.18
N CYS A 224 -16.87 -20.19 16.27
CA CYS A 224 -17.12 -20.14 14.83
C CYS A 224 -18.25 -21.10 14.43
N LYS A 225 -18.19 -22.33 14.97
CA LYS A 225 -19.25 -23.33 14.76
C LYS A 225 -20.60 -22.90 15.34
N LYS A 226 -20.61 -22.24 16.49
CA LYS A 226 -21.82 -21.70 17.13
C LYS A 226 -22.47 -20.59 16.30
N ILE A 227 -21.68 -19.74 15.65
CA ILE A 227 -22.19 -18.68 14.76
C ILE A 227 -22.94 -19.30 13.56
N GLY A 228 -22.51 -20.48 13.11
CA GLY A 228 -23.22 -21.24 12.08
C GLY A 228 -23.00 -20.74 10.65
N ASP A 229 -22.08 -19.81 10.45
CA ASP A 229 -21.65 -19.35 9.13
C ASP A 229 -20.48 -20.20 8.63
N THR A 230 -20.69 -20.93 7.54
CA THR A 230 -19.68 -21.79 6.92
C THR A 230 -18.45 -21.01 6.45
N ASN A 231 -18.63 -19.82 5.85
CA ASN A 231 -17.52 -18.97 5.42
C ASN A 231 -16.68 -18.54 6.62
N LEU A 232 -17.33 -18.15 7.72
CA LEU A 232 -16.63 -17.78 8.94
C LEU A 232 -15.88 -18.98 9.53
N TRP A 233 -16.47 -20.18 9.49
CA TRP A 233 -15.83 -21.37 10.02
C TRP A 233 -14.58 -21.77 9.24
N ILE A 234 -14.65 -21.77 7.91
CA ILE A 234 -13.50 -22.03 7.03
C ILE A 234 -12.43 -20.94 7.22
N SER A 235 -12.85 -19.67 7.22
CA SER A 235 -11.95 -18.52 7.44
C SER A 235 -11.27 -18.58 8.80
N GLY A 236 -11.94 -19.11 9.82
CA GLY A 236 -11.36 -19.34 11.14
C GLY A 236 -10.17 -20.30 11.10
N TYR A 237 -10.27 -21.41 10.36
CA TYR A 237 -9.13 -22.32 10.17
C TYR A 237 -7.97 -21.66 9.42
N LEU A 238 -8.27 -20.84 8.41
CA LEU A 238 -7.25 -20.07 7.68
C LEU A 238 -6.55 -19.03 8.59
N ALA A 239 -7.32 -18.30 9.40
CA ALA A 239 -6.78 -17.31 10.34
C ALA A 239 -5.82 -17.96 11.35
N VAL A 240 -6.24 -19.06 11.98
CA VAL A 240 -5.38 -19.83 12.90
C VAL A 240 -4.15 -20.37 12.18
N SER A 241 -4.28 -20.85 10.95
CA SER A 241 -3.14 -21.30 10.13
C SER A 241 -2.15 -20.17 9.86
N GLY A 242 -2.62 -18.93 9.69
CA GLY A 242 -1.77 -17.75 9.54
C GLY A 242 -0.95 -17.44 10.78
N PHE A 243 -1.56 -17.54 11.97
CA PHE A 243 -0.82 -17.42 13.23
C PHE A 243 0.21 -18.55 13.39
N LEU A 244 -0.17 -19.80 13.11
CA LEU A 244 0.72 -20.96 13.21
C LEU A 244 1.90 -20.92 12.22
N MET A 245 1.77 -20.21 11.09
CA MET A 245 2.86 -20.03 10.12
C MET A 245 4.09 -19.36 10.76
N HIS A 246 3.91 -18.49 11.75
CA HIS A 246 5.01 -17.88 12.51
C HIS A 246 5.86 -18.91 13.27
N PHE A 247 5.29 -20.09 13.53
CA PHE A 247 5.90 -21.19 14.26
C PHE A 247 6.04 -22.45 13.41
N ILE A 248 6.20 -22.28 12.08
CA ILE A 248 6.13 -23.39 11.11
C ILE A 248 7.06 -24.58 11.44
N LYS A 249 8.21 -24.33 12.07
CA LYS A 249 9.18 -25.39 12.42
C LYS A 249 8.62 -26.36 13.46
N GLU A 250 7.80 -25.86 14.38
CA GLU A 250 7.27 -26.65 15.49
C GLU A 250 5.79 -27.00 15.31
N GLU A 251 5.04 -26.11 14.66
CA GLU A 251 3.58 -26.23 14.50
C GLU A 251 3.15 -26.60 13.08
N GLY A 252 4.10 -26.91 12.19
CA GLY A 252 3.80 -27.26 10.80
C GLY A 252 2.81 -28.42 10.66
N GLY A 253 2.88 -29.42 11.54
CA GLY A 253 1.91 -30.52 11.57
C GLY A 253 0.49 -30.05 11.92
N HIS A 254 0.34 -29.21 12.94
CA HIS A 254 -0.96 -28.66 13.34
C HIS A 254 -1.53 -27.71 12.27
N LEU A 255 -0.67 -26.91 11.64
CA LEU A 255 -1.06 -26.06 10.52
C LEU A 255 -1.65 -26.90 9.37
N GLN A 256 -0.98 -27.98 8.97
CA GLN A 256 -1.51 -28.88 7.93
C GLN A 256 -2.87 -29.47 8.34
N GLN A 257 -3.02 -29.89 9.60
CA GLN A 257 -4.29 -30.39 10.12
C GLN A 257 -5.42 -29.34 10.09
N MET A 258 -5.14 -28.06 10.38
CA MET A 258 -6.14 -27.00 10.28
C MET A 258 -6.59 -26.77 8.84
N LEU A 259 -5.65 -26.77 7.89
CA LEU A 259 -5.96 -26.61 6.48
C LEU A 259 -6.70 -27.82 5.90
N ASP A 260 -6.38 -29.03 6.36
CA ASP A 260 -7.13 -30.25 5.99
C ASP A 260 -8.58 -30.19 6.50
N LYS A 261 -8.80 -29.71 7.73
CA LYS A 261 -10.15 -29.49 8.26
C LYS A 261 -10.91 -28.44 7.45
N ALA A 262 -10.26 -27.34 7.07
CA ALA A 262 -10.88 -26.32 6.23
C ALA A 262 -11.33 -26.90 4.88
N LEU A 263 -10.45 -27.65 4.22
CA LEU A 263 -10.76 -28.31 2.94
C LEU A 263 -11.87 -29.36 3.07
N ALA A 264 -11.92 -30.10 4.18
CA ALA A 264 -13.01 -31.05 4.45
C ALA A 264 -14.35 -30.33 4.62
N VAL A 265 -14.39 -29.22 5.38
CA VAL A 265 -15.61 -28.41 5.55
C VAL A 265 -16.05 -27.83 4.21
N ILE A 266 -15.12 -27.33 3.39
CA ILE A 266 -15.45 -26.87 2.04
C ILE A 266 -16.05 -28.01 1.22
N GLN A 267 -15.42 -29.18 1.19
CA GLN A 267 -15.90 -30.32 0.43
C GLN A 267 -17.31 -30.77 0.87
N GLU A 268 -17.58 -30.79 2.17
CA GLU A 268 -18.90 -31.15 2.72
C GLU A 268 -19.98 -30.10 2.44
N ALA A 269 -19.61 -28.82 2.44
CA ALA A 269 -20.55 -27.71 2.29
C ALA A 269 -20.78 -27.28 0.83
N THR A 270 -19.93 -27.71 -0.12
CA THR A 270 -20.03 -27.31 -1.53
C THR A 270 -21.10 -28.13 -2.25
N PRO A 271 -22.17 -27.50 -2.78
CA PRO A 271 -23.15 -28.19 -3.61
C PRO A 271 -22.52 -28.75 -4.89
N ALA A 272 -23.04 -29.88 -5.38
CA ALA A 272 -22.49 -30.53 -6.58
C ALA A 272 -22.64 -29.68 -7.86
N ASP A 273 -23.65 -28.82 -7.89
CA ASP A 273 -23.97 -27.87 -8.96
C ASP A 273 -23.21 -26.53 -8.84
N GLU A 274 -22.60 -26.26 -7.68
CA GLU A 274 -21.83 -25.03 -7.43
C GLU A 274 -20.39 -25.34 -6.93
N PRO A 275 -19.57 -26.07 -7.71
CA PRO A 275 -18.25 -26.55 -7.27
C PRO A 275 -17.23 -25.44 -6.96
N LEU A 276 -17.51 -24.20 -7.35
CA LEU A 276 -16.65 -23.03 -7.14
C LEU A 276 -17.17 -22.09 -6.03
N MET A 277 -18.23 -22.47 -5.30
CA MET A 277 -18.85 -21.63 -4.26
C MET A 277 -17.84 -21.09 -3.23
N TYR A 278 -16.84 -21.90 -2.85
CA TYR A 278 -15.80 -21.53 -1.89
C TYR A 278 -14.40 -21.48 -2.52
N ALA A 279 -14.31 -21.22 -3.83
CA ALA A 279 -13.05 -21.30 -4.57
C ALA A 279 -11.93 -20.44 -3.97
N ASP A 280 -12.21 -19.21 -3.55
CA ASP A 280 -11.21 -18.34 -2.93
C ASP A 280 -10.61 -18.95 -1.66
N LEU A 281 -11.46 -19.48 -0.77
CA LEU A 281 -11.03 -20.14 0.46
C LEU A 281 -10.22 -21.41 0.16
N MET A 282 -10.61 -22.19 -0.86
CA MET A 282 -9.84 -23.35 -1.33
C MET A 282 -8.45 -22.95 -1.83
N ILE A 283 -8.38 -21.90 -2.66
CA ILE A 283 -7.13 -21.37 -3.20
C ILE A 283 -6.22 -20.98 -2.03
N HIS A 284 -6.72 -20.22 -1.06
CA HIS A 284 -5.93 -19.82 0.12
C HIS A 284 -5.47 -21.01 0.96
N CYS A 285 -6.30 -22.04 1.13
CA CYS A 285 -5.87 -23.27 1.80
C CYS A 285 -4.68 -23.91 1.08
N TYR A 286 -4.75 -24.06 -0.24
CA TYR A 286 -3.68 -24.64 -1.04
C TYR A 286 -2.41 -23.78 -1.06
N LEU A 287 -2.55 -22.45 -1.13
CA LEU A 287 -1.41 -21.53 -1.03
C LEU A 287 -0.69 -21.68 0.32
N TYR A 288 -1.43 -21.73 1.43
CA TYR A 288 -0.84 -21.90 2.76
C TYR A 288 -0.18 -23.28 2.93
N LYS A 289 -0.81 -24.35 2.42
CA LYS A 289 -0.17 -25.68 2.42
C LYS A 289 1.11 -25.68 1.60
N GLY A 290 1.07 -25.07 0.41
CA GLY A 290 2.23 -24.92 -0.48
C GLY A 290 3.37 -24.17 0.21
N ALA A 291 3.08 -23.02 0.83
CA ALA A 291 4.06 -22.23 1.57
C ALA A 291 4.66 -22.99 2.75
N ALA A 292 3.83 -23.66 3.55
CA ALA A 292 4.27 -24.47 4.68
C ALA A 292 5.23 -25.60 4.25
N TYR A 293 4.90 -26.33 3.19
CA TYR A 293 5.80 -27.37 2.65
C TYR A 293 7.07 -26.78 2.04
N ALA A 294 6.99 -25.64 1.36
CA ALA A 294 8.16 -24.95 0.83
C ALA A 294 9.13 -24.53 1.94
N MET A 295 8.62 -23.99 3.04
CA MET A 295 9.41 -23.65 4.24
C MET A 295 10.03 -24.89 4.89
N ALA A 296 9.30 -26.02 4.91
CA ALA A 296 9.79 -27.32 5.34
C ALA A 296 10.74 -28.01 4.34
N LYS A 297 11.02 -27.37 3.19
CA LYS A 297 11.87 -27.86 2.08
C LYS A 297 11.32 -29.09 1.34
N ASP A 298 10.05 -29.44 1.52
CA ASP A 298 9.35 -30.47 0.73
C ASP A 298 8.74 -29.83 -0.53
N LEU A 299 9.59 -29.61 -1.54
CA LEU A 299 9.22 -28.83 -2.71
C LEU A 299 8.24 -29.56 -3.63
N GLU A 300 8.23 -30.89 -3.63
CA GLU A 300 7.31 -31.67 -4.44
C GLU A 300 5.87 -31.47 -3.98
N LYS A 301 5.63 -31.59 -2.67
CA LYS A 301 4.31 -31.29 -2.10
C LYS A 301 3.96 -29.82 -2.22
N ALA A 302 4.93 -28.92 -2.04
CA ALA A 302 4.71 -27.49 -2.22
C ALA A 302 4.18 -27.18 -3.62
N SER A 303 4.88 -27.65 -4.66
CA SER A 303 4.49 -27.48 -6.06
C SER A 303 3.12 -28.09 -6.35
N SER A 304 2.84 -29.30 -5.84
CA SER A 304 1.53 -29.95 -6.01
C SER A 304 0.38 -29.08 -5.45
N HIS A 305 0.55 -28.50 -4.26
CA HIS A 305 -0.46 -27.63 -3.68
C HIS A 305 -0.60 -26.31 -4.44
N PHE A 306 0.50 -25.66 -4.84
CA PHE A 306 0.40 -24.45 -5.66
C PHE A 306 -0.27 -24.72 -7.02
N MET A 307 0.01 -25.85 -7.67
CA MET A 307 -0.67 -26.24 -8.92
C MET A 307 -2.18 -26.44 -8.73
N ASN A 308 -2.61 -26.97 -7.58
CA ASN A 308 -4.04 -27.04 -7.26
C ASN A 308 -4.67 -25.64 -7.11
N ALA A 309 -3.98 -24.70 -6.47
CA ALA A 309 -4.41 -23.31 -6.38
C ALA A 309 -4.56 -22.66 -7.78
N ILE A 310 -3.56 -22.83 -8.65
CA ILE A 310 -3.59 -22.33 -10.05
C ILE A 310 -4.78 -22.91 -10.83
N ARG A 311 -5.02 -24.22 -10.70
CA ARG A 311 -6.13 -24.88 -11.40
C ARG A 311 -7.48 -24.27 -11.00
N ILE A 312 -7.70 -24.04 -9.71
CA ILE A 312 -8.95 -23.49 -9.20
C ILE A 312 -9.08 -22.01 -9.59
N SER A 313 -8.02 -21.21 -9.43
CA SER A 313 -8.07 -19.78 -9.77
C SER A 313 -8.39 -19.54 -11.26
N LYS A 314 -7.87 -20.38 -12.15
CA LYS A 314 -8.22 -20.35 -13.58
C LYS A 314 -9.70 -20.63 -13.84
N GLN A 315 -10.31 -21.54 -13.08
CA GLN A 315 -11.74 -21.86 -13.21
C GLN A 315 -12.64 -20.72 -12.75
N THR A 316 -12.15 -19.84 -11.88
CA THR A 316 -12.88 -18.65 -11.41
C THR A 316 -12.71 -17.41 -12.29
N GLU A 317 -11.91 -17.48 -13.36
CA GLU A 317 -11.54 -16.32 -14.20
C GLU A 317 -10.91 -15.15 -13.43
N ASN A 318 -10.43 -15.38 -12.21
CA ASN A 318 -9.71 -14.39 -11.42
C ASN A 318 -8.25 -14.31 -11.86
N HIS A 319 -7.97 -13.44 -12.83
CA HIS A 319 -6.64 -13.25 -13.42
C HIS A 319 -5.59 -12.83 -12.38
N ALA A 320 -5.92 -11.89 -11.51
CA ALA A 320 -5.02 -11.42 -10.45
C ALA A 320 -4.60 -12.57 -9.53
N GLN A 321 -5.58 -13.36 -9.06
CA GLN A 321 -5.31 -14.51 -8.19
C GLN A 321 -4.52 -15.60 -8.91
N THR A 322 -4.76 -15.81 -10.20
CA THR A 322 -4.01 -16.79 -11.00
C THR A 322 -2.54 -16.40 -11.14
N ILE A 323 -2.24 -15.13 -11.43
CA ILE A 323 -0.87 -14.61 -11.44
C ILE A 323 -0.21 -14.73 -10.07
N ASN A 324 -0.93 -14.43 -8.99
CA ASN A 324 -0.41 -14.61 -7.62
C ASN A 324 -0.04 -16.08 -7.31
N CYS A 325 -0.85 -17.03 -7.78
CA CYS A 325 -0.55 -18.46 -7.64
C CYS A 325 0.69 -18.87 -8.45
N TYR A 326 0.85 -18.35 -9.68
CA TYR A 326 2.06 -18.55 -10.47
C TYR A 326 3.32 -17.97 -9.83
N ASN A 327 3.24 -16.74 -9.32
CA ASN A 327 4.33 -16.12 -8.57
C ASN A 327 4.76 -17.01 -7.39
N SER A 328 3.79 -17.57 -6.65
CA SER A 328 4.04 -18.41 -5.49
C SER A 328 4.82 -19.68 -5.84
N ILE A 329 4.44 -20.41 -6.90
CA ILE A 329 5.16 -21.62 -7.32
C ILE A 329 6.53 -21.29 -7.92
N LEU A 330 6.63 -20.25 -8.75
CA LEU A 330 7.88 -19.87 -9.42
C LEU A 330 8.93 -19.37 -8.41
N LEU A 331 8.52 -18.65 -7.36
CA LEU A 331 9.41 -18.24 -6.28
C LEU A 331 10.04 -19.43 -5.53
N VAL A 332 9.39 -20.59 -5.55
CA VAL A 332 9.91 -21.83 -4.98
C VAL A 332 10.81 -22.57 -5.96
N LEU A 333 10.37 -22.75 -7.21
CA LEU A 333 11.09 -23.55 -8.20
C LEU A 333 12.38 -22.87 -8.70
N LEU A 334 12.35 -21.55 -8.93
CA LEU A 334 13.51 -20.80 -9.46
C LEU A 334 14.65 -20.68 -8.44
N LYS A 335 14.38 -20.78 -7.13
CA LYS A 335 15.41 -20.71 -6.08
C LYS A 335 16.42 -21.87 -6.07
N LYS A 336 16.15 -22.97 -6.79
CA LYS A 336 17.00 -24.18 -6.75
C LYS A 336 17.46 -24.69 -8.12
N GLU A 337 17.34 -23.88 -9.17
CA GLU A 337 17.71 -24.27 -10.55
C GLU A 337 17.14 -25.65 -10.95
N ARG A 338 15.92 -25.95 -10.47
CA ARG A 338 15.25 -27.22 -10.77
C ARG A 338 14.77 -27.20 -12.21
N THR A 339 15.01 -28.24 -12.98
CA THR A 339 14.62 -28.27 -14.40
C THR A 339 13.11 -28.40 -14.64
N ASP A 340 12.29 -28.49 -13.59
CA ASP A 340 10.83 -28.64 -13.65
C ASP A 340 10.07 -27.31 -13.76
N TYR A 341 10.76 -26.15 -13.65
CA TYR A 341 10.10 -24.84 -13.77
C TYR A 341 9.74 -24.45 -15.21
N THR A 342 10.50 -24.89 -16.22
CA THR A 342 10.36 -24.40 -17.61
C THR A 342 8.91 -24.42 -18.12
N PRO A 343 8.16 -25.54 -18.05
CA PRO A 343 6.79 -25.58 -18.55
C PRO A 343 5.86 -24.64 -17.77
N ILE A 344 6.06 -24.52 -16.45
CA ILE A 344 5.25 -23.67 -15.57
C ILE A 344 5.54 -22.19 -15.86
N LEU A 345 6.81 -21.82 -16.02
CA LEU A 345 7.23 -20.46 -16.35
C LEU A 345 6.69 -20.03 -17.71
N LYS A 346 6.77 -20.92 -18.71
CA LYS A 346 6.22 -20.67 -20.03
C LYS A 346 4.70 -20.46 -19.97
N GLU A 347 3.97 -21.35 -19.32
CA GLU A 347 2.51 -21.24 -19.17
C GLU A 347 2.11 -19.96 -18.39
N ALA A 348 2.83 -19.63 -17.31
CA ALA A 348 2.60 -18.44 -16.52
C ALA A 348 2.81 -17.16 -17.34
N PHE A 349 3.88 -17.12 -18.13
CA PHE A 349 4.16 -16.01 -19.03
C PHE A 349 3.10 -15.90 -20.13
N GLU A 350 2.79 -16.99 -20.83
CA GLU A 350 1.76 -16.98 -21.89
C GLU A 350 0.40 -16.55 -21.36
N TYR A 351 0.02 -17.01 -20.16
CA TYR A 351 -1.21 -16.60 -19.50
C TYR A 351 -1.21 -15.10 -19.17
N GLY A 352 -0.21 -14.62 -18.43
CA GLY A 352 -0.16 -13.20 -18.03
C GLY A 352 0.02 -12.25 -19.21
N TYR A 353 0.86 -12.60 -20.18
CA TYR A 353 1.13 -11.76 -21.34
C TYR A 353 -0.05 -11.67 -22.31
N SER A 354 -1.00 -12.61 -22.24
CA SER A 354 -2.25 -12.56 -23.02
C SER A 354 -3.28 -11.54 -22.51
N LEU A 355 -3.09 -11.02 -21.28
CA LEU A 355 -3.97 -10.01 -20.69
C LEU A 355 -3.77 -8.64 -21.34
N THR A 356 -4.79 -7.79 -21.24
CA THR A 356 -4.77 -6.42 -21.73
C THR A 356 -3.87 -5.53 -20.87
N ASP A 357 -3.45 -4.38 -21.42
CA ASP A 357 -2.61 -3.43 -20.69
C ASP A 357 -3.34 -2.81 -19.49
N GLU A 358 -4.66 -2.61 -19.58
CA GLU A 358 -5.51 -2.16 -18.48
C GLU A 358 -5.51 -3.17 -17.32
N GLU A 359 -5.63 -4.47 -17.62
CA GLU A 359 -5.57 -5.52 -16.62
C GLU A 359 -4.17 -5.62 -15.98
N LEU A 360 -3.11 -5.52 -16.80
CA LEU A 360 -1.73 -5.62 -16.33
C LEU A 360 -1.30 -4.42 -15.47
N LYS A 361 -1.87 -3.23 -15.65
CA LYS A 361 -1.65 -2.11 -14.71
C LYS A 361 -2.10 -2.44 -13.28
N LEU A 362 -3.11 -3.29 -13.14
CA LEU A 362 -3.64 -3.73 -11.84
C LEU A 362 -2.99 -5.04 -11.37
N ILE A 363 -2.52 -5.87 -12.30
CA ILE A 363 -1.96 -7.20 -12.04
C ILE A 363 -0.47 -7.18 -12.38
N ASN A 364 0.38 -7.14 -11.35
CA ASN A 364 1.82 -7.07 -11.56
C ASN A 364 2.39 -8.43 -12.03
N ILE A 365 2.73 -8.53 -13.32
CA ILE A 365 3.39 -9.71 -13.93
C ILE A 365 4.91 -9.59 -14.05
N SER A 366 5.51 -8.48 -13.58
CA SER A 366 6.94 -8.15 -13.77
C SER A 366 7.88 -9.30 -13.41
N PHE A 367 7.65 -9.95 -12.27
CA PHE A 367 8.44 -11.10 -11.83
C PHE A 367 8.42 -12.26 -12.83
N ILE A 368 7.26 -12.58 -13.39
CA ILE A 368 7.10 -13.67 -14.39
C ILE A 368 7.78 -13.27 -15.70
N ALA A 369 7.58 -12.03 -16.16
CA ALA A 369 8.21 -11.52 -17.38
C ALA A 369 9.74 -11.51 -17.28
N GLN A 370 10.29 -11.01 -16.17
CA GLN A 370 11.72 -11.02 -15.90
C GLN A 370 12.27 -12.45 -15.80
N ALA A 371 11.56 -13.34 -15.10
CA ALA A 371 11.94 -14.75 -15.02
C ALA A 371 11.92 -15.40 -16.42
N PHE A 372 10.95 -15.08 -17.26
CA PHE A 372 10.85 -15.60 -18.62
C PHE A 372 12.01 -15.14 -19.50
N ILE A 373 12.36 -13.85 -19.48
CA ILE A 373 13.54 -13.33 -20.21
C ILE A 373 14.83 -14.01 -19.73
N SER A 374 15.04 -14.07 -18.41
CA SER A 374 16.32 -14.49 -17.83
C SER A 374 16.53 -16.01 -17.76
N LYS A 375 15.45 -16.79 -17.68
CA LYS A 375 15.47 -18.25 -17.44
C LYS A 375 14.66 -19.05 -18.45
N GLY A 376 13.92 -18.39 -19.34
CA GLY A 376 13.15 -19.04 -20.39
C GLY A 376 14.06 -19.68 -21.45
N GLU A 377 13.59 -20.77 -22.04
CA GLU A 377 14.31 -21.45 -23.12
C GLU A 377 14.00 -20.79 -24.47
N ASN A 378 15.05 -20.51 -25.25
CA ASN A 378 14.96 -19.99 -26.62
C ASN A 378 14.21 -18.65 -26.77
N VAL A 379 14.30 -17.75 -25.77
CA VAL A 379 13.79 -16.39 -25.90
C VAL A 379 14.62 -15.65 -26.94
N SER A 380 13.99 -15.26 -28.05
CA SER A 380 14.69 -14.49 -29.09
C SER A 380 14.92 -13.06 -28.61
N ARG A 381 16.02 -12.44 -29.04
CA ARG A 381 16.32 -11.03 -28.73
C ARG A 381 15.19 -10.08 -29.14
N LYS A 382 14.46 -10.41 -30.20
CA LYS A 382 13.29 -9.63 -30.65
C LYS A 382 12.16 -9.69 -29.63
N LEU A 383 11.83 -10.90 -29.16
CA LEU A 383 10.80 -11.11 -28.16
C LEU A 383 11.19 -10.48 -26.81
N GLU A 384 12.45 -10.59 -26.42
CA GLU A 384 13.00 -9.91 -25.23
C GLU A 384 12.76 -8.39 -25.31
N GLN A 385 13.10 -7.76 -26.44
CA GLN A 385 12.84 -6.32 -26.66
C GLN A 385 11.35 -5.98 -26.64
N GLU A 386 10.51 -6.80 -27.28
CA GLU A 386 9.05 -6.60 -27.27
C GLU A 386 8.48 -6.66 -25.84
N ILE A 387 8.98 -7.56 -24.99
CA ILE A 387 8.59 -7.65 -23.58
C ILE A 387 9.12 -6.44 -22.80
N ASP A 388 10.40 -6.11 -22.95
CA ASP A 388 11.04 -4.98 -22.27
C ASP A 388 10.29 -3.67 -22.53
N ASP A 389 9.99 -3.37 -23.79
CA ASP A 389 9.28 -2.14 -24.20
C ASP A 389 7.87 -2.07 -23.60
N ARG A 390 7.15 -3.20 -23.60
CA ARG A 390 5.80 -3.28 -23.03
C ARG A 390 5.84 -3.10 -21.51
N MET A 391 6.75 -3.79 -20.82
CA MET A 391 6.86 -3.70 -19.36
C MET A 391 7.37 -2.32 -18.91
N LEU A 392 8.27 -1.70 -19.67
CA LEU A 392 8.70 -0.31 -19.45
C LEU A 392 7.52 0.67 -19.53
N THR A 393 6.64 0.47 -20.51
CA THR A 393 5.42 1.29 -20.68
C THR A 393 4.43 1.10 -19.53
N LEU A 394 4.29 -0.14 -19.02
CA LEU A 394 3.32 -0.47 -17.98
C LEU A 394 3.79 -0.12 -16.56
N TYR A 395 5.08 -0.32 -16.27
CA TYR A 395 5.61 -0.30 -14.90
C TYR A 395 6.85 0.61 -14.71
N GLY A 396 7.35 1.25 -15.78
CA GLY A 396 8.47 2.18 -15.73
C GLY A 396 9.86 1.51 -15.77
N GLU A 397 10.92 2.32 -15.69
CA GLU A 397 12.32 1.90 -15.88
C GLU A 397 12.78 0.82 -14.90
N HIS A 398 12.14 0.76 -13.73
CA HIS A 398 12.49 -0.13 -12.63
C HIS A 398 11.65 -1.42 -12.59
N TRP A 399 10.95 -1.76 -13.69
CA TRP A 399 10.03 -2.90 -13.69
C TRP A 399 10.72 -4.25 -13.39
N GLN A 400 12.02 -4.36 -13.65
CA GLN A 400 12.83 -5.56 -13.38
C GLN A 400 13.40 -5.60 -11.95
N GLU A 401 13.16 -4.60 -11.12
CA GLU A 401 13.73 -4.59 -9.77
C GLU A 401 13.08 -5.65 -8.89
N SER A 402 13.92 -6.38 -8.14
CA SER A 402 13.39 -7.22 -7.08
C SER A 402 12.82 -6.33 -5.96
N PRO A 403 11.84 -6.80 -5.17
CA PRO A 403 11.33 -6.02 -4.03
C PRO A 403 12.44 -5.56 -3.06
N LYS A 404 13.53 -6.34 -2.93
CA LYS A 404 14.68 -5.96 -2.10
C LYS A 404 15.52 -4.87 -2.75
N ASP A 405 15.67 -4.89 -4.07
CA ASP A 405 16.42 -3.88 -4.80
C ASP A 405 15.62 -2.59 -4.90
N ALA A 406 14.30 -2.67 -5.05
CA ALA A 406 13.39 -1.54 -4.91
C ALA A 406 13.49 -0.92 -3.52
N ILE A 407 13.41 -1.72 -2.43
CA ILE A 407 13.60 -1.22 -1.06
C ILE A 407 15.00 -0.62 -0.89
N ARG A 408 16.06 -1.26 -1.38
CA ARG A 408 17.42 -0.71 -1.28
C ARG A 408 17.62 0.55 -2.11
N ARG A 409 16.98 0.65 -3.27
CA ARG A 409 17.03 1.83 -4.12
C ARG A 409 16.31 2.97 -3.41
N ILE A 410 15.09 2.74 -2.93
CA ILE A 410 14.35 3.69 -2.10
C ILE A 410 15.18 4.09 -0.86
N GLU A 411 15.73 3.12 -0.12
CA GLU A 411 16.60 3.38 1.02
C GLU A 411 17.88 4.13 0.65
N LYS A 412 18.48 3.88 -0.52
CA LYS A 412 19.74 4.50 -0.95
C LYS A 412 19.49 5.90 -1.50
N GLU A 413 18.43 6.09 -2.28
CA GLU A 413 17.86 7.39 -2.64
C GLU A 413 17.60 8.21 -1.37
N ASN A 414 17.10 7.56 -0.30
CA ASN A 414 16.87 8.19 1.01
C ASN A 414 18.11 8.30 1.92
N LYS A 415 19.24 7.64 1.60
CA LYS A 415 20.47 7.56 2.44
C LYS A 415 21.72 8.18 1.78
N VAL A 416 21.60 9.03 0.77
CA VAL A 416 22.75 9.84 0.35
C VAL A 416 22.76 11.14 1.15
N PRO A 417 23.58 11.26 2.22
CA PRO A 417 24.12 12.56 2.57
C PRO A 417 25.18 12.90 1.54
N GLN A 418 24.89 13.87 0.67
CA GLN A 418 25.92 14.79 0.21
C GLN A 418 25.50 16.17 0.67
#